data_AF-A0A4Q9GXY8-F1
#
_entry.id   AF-A0A4Q9GXY8-F1
#
_cell.length_a   1.000
_cell.length_b   1.000
_cell.length_c   1.000
_cell.angle_alpha   90.00
_cell.angle_beta   90.00
_cell.angle_gamma   90.00
#
_symmetry.space_group_name_H-M   'P 1'
#
loop_
_entity.id
_entity.type
_entity.pdbx_description
1 polymer ?
#
loop_
_entity_poly.entity_id
_entity_poly.type
_entity_poly.pdbx_seq_one_letter_code
_entity_poly.pdbx_strand_id
1 'polypeptide(L)'
;MHWVNTREPFGDRAVLTKLASAINARAPGRALHFVPKLNAREIKRLCESLDFVITGRMHLAIAALGSGTPALCIAYQQKFEGLLMHFNLPGDLAVPASLLNDPASMASRIAKAVAGKDAQQRSIRSRAKRVAKFSAKNFSG
;
A
#
# COMPACT_ATOMS: atom_id res chain seq x y z
N MET A 1 3.21 27.46 -17.16
CA MET A 1 4.41 26.95 -16.47
C MET A 1 4.53 25.45 -16.79
N HIS A 2 5.36 25.09 -17.77
CA HIS A 2 5.59 23.70 -18.17
C HIS A 2 6.67 23.10 -17.26
N TRP A 3 6.29 22.11 -16.46
CA TRP A 3 7.26 21.27 -15.75
C TRP A 3 7.87 20.29 -16.76
N VAL A 4 9.11 20.55 -17.15
CA VAL A 4 9.91 19.56 -17.90
C VAL A 4 10.24 18.42 -16.94
N ASN A 5 9.79 17.20 -17.27
CA ASN A 5 10.04 15.99 -16.49
C ASN A 5 11.51 15.55 -16.69
N THR A 6 12.43 16.10 -15.88
CA THR A 6 13.89 15.85 -15.96
C THR A 6 14.33 14.43 -15.57
N ARG A 7 13.39 13.51 -15.34
CA ARG A 7 13.67 12.14 -14.89
C ARG A 7 13.55 11.08 -15.97
N GLU A 8 13.27 11.40 -17.22
CA GLU A 8 13.29 10.38 -18.28
C GLU A 8 14.74 10.05 -18.67
N PRO A 9 15.13 8.76 -18.69
CA PRO A 9 14.30 7.56 -18.84
C PRO A 9 13.91 6.80 -17.53
N PHE A 10 14.17 7.36 -16.35
CA PHE A 10 14.06 6.74 -15.02
C PHE A 10 12.88 7.26 -14.16
N GLY A 11 11.76 7.63 -14.76
CA GLY A 11 10.56 8.05 -14.02
C GLY A 11 9.71 6.87 -13.52
N ASP A 12 9.01 7.04 -12.38
CA ASP A 12 8.08 6.03 -11.82
C ASP A 12 7.10 5.51 -12.90
N ARG A 13 6.61 6.39 -13.78
CA ARG A 13 5.72 6.03 -14.90
C ARG A 13 6.37 5.09 -15.91
N ALA A 14 7.63 5.33 -16.26
CA ALA A 14 8.36 4.49 -17.20
C ALA A 14 8.61 3.09 -16.61
N VAL A 15 8.98 3.03 -15.33
CA VAL A 15 9.16 1.78 -14.59
C VAL A 15 7.83 1.01 -14.48
N LEU A 16 6.75 1.67 -14.08
CA LEU A 16 5.42 1.04 -13.96
C LEU A 16 4.88 0.55 -15.31
N THR A 17 5.11 1.28 -16.39
CA THR A 17 4.73 0.84 -17.75
C THR A 17 5.45 -0.45 -18.13
N LYS A 18 6.77 -0.52 -17.92
CA LYS A 18 7.56 -1.72 -18.18
C LYS A 18 7.11 -2.89 -17.31
N LEU A 19 6.84 -2.65 -16.04
CA LEU A 19 6.35 -3.68 -15.11
C LEU A 19 4.99 -4.23 -15.54
N ALA A 20 4.02 -3.37 -15.86
CA ALA A 20 2.70 -3.80 -16.31
C ALA A 20 2.76 -4.61 -17.61
N SER A 21 3.62 -4.20 -18.56
CA SER A 21 3.88 -4.95 -19.79
C SER A 21 4.46 -6.33 -19.49
N ALA A 22 5.49 -6.41 -18.63
CA ALA A 22 6.11 -7.68 -18.25
C ALA A 22 5.14 -8.64 -17.54
N ILE A 23 4.25 -8.12 -16.69
CA ILE A 23 3.21 -8.94 -16.04
C ILE A 23 2.20 -9.43 -17.08
N ASN A 24 1.69 -8.55 -17.95
CA ASN A 24 0.70 -8.95 -18.95
C ASN A 24 1.26 -9.91 -20.01
N ALA A 25 2.57 -9.86 -20.31
CA ALA A 25 3.23 -10.83 -21.19
C ALA A 25 3.22 -12.25 -20.59
N ARG A 26 3.24 -12.37 -19.25
CA ARG A 26 3.23 -13.67 -18.53
C ARG A 26 1.82 -14.08 -18.07
N ALA A 27 0.96 -13.11 -17.83
CA ALA A 27 -0.39 -13.28 -17.30
C ALA A 27 -1.32 -12.24 -17.93
N PRO A 28 -1.79 -12.48 -19.16
CA PRO A 28 -2.62 -11.52 -19.89
C PRO A 28 -3.86 -11.08 -19.11
N GLY A 29 -4.12 -9.78 -19.09
CA GLY A 29 -5.27 -9.18 -18.42
C GLY A 29 -5.19 -9.16 -16.89
N ARG A 30 -4.04 -9.51 -16.30
CA ARG A 30 -3.84 -9.52 -14.84
C ARG A 30 -3.15 -8.27 -14.28
N ALA A 31 -2.67 -7.37 -15.14
CA ALA A 31 -2.12 -6.09 -14.73
C ALA A 31 -2.81 -4.92 -15.43
N LEU A 32 -3.21 -3.93 -14.63
CA LEU A 32 -3.69 -2.63 -15.10
C LEU A 32 -2.67 -1.55 -14.72
N HIS A 33 -2.12 -0.86 -15.71
CA HIS A 33 -1.33 0.35 -15.47
C HIS A 33 -2.27 1.55 -15.32
N PHE A 34 -2.55 1.92 -14.08
CA PHE A 34 -3.51 2.97 -13.75
C PHE A 34 -2.78 4.24 -13.29
N VAL A 35 -2.81 5.31 -14.09
CA VAL A 35 -2.14 6.59 -13.75
C VAL A 35 -3.05 7.82 -13.88
N PRO A 36 -4.23 7.83 -13.26
CA PRO A 36 -5.05 9.03 -13.16
C PRO A 36 -4.44 10.06 -12.19
N LYS A 37 -4.91 11.31 -12.29
CA LYS A 37 -4.77 12.29 -11.21
C LYS A 37 -5.96 12.10 -10.27
N LEU A 38 -5.72 11.59 -9.06
CA LEU A 38 -6.76 11.38 -8.05
C LEU A 38 -6.52 12.29 -6.85
N ASN A 39 -7.60 12.83 -6.30
CA ASN A 39 -7.57 13.50 -5.01
C ASN A 39 -7.63 12.49 -3.85
N ALA A 40 -7.43 12.96 -2.62
CA ALA A 40 -7.39 12.10 -1.44
C ALA A 40 -8.68 11.29 -1.21
N ARG A 41 -9.86 11.86 -1.51
CA ARG A 41 -11.15 11.14 -1.38
C ARG A 41 -11.25 10.03 -2.41
N GLU A 42 -10.83 10.28 -3.64
CA GLU A 42 -10.85 9.27 -4.71
C GLU A 42 -9.86 8.14 -4.45
N ILE A 43 -8.66 8.45 -3.95
CA ILE A 43 -7.69 7.43 -3.52
C ILE A 43 -8.28 6.56 -2.42
N LYS A 44 -8.94 7.18 -1.43
CA LYS A 44 -9.60 6.44 -0.35
C LYS A 44 -10.68 5.50 -0.88
N ARG A 45 -11.57 5.99 -1.76
CA ARG A 45 -12.60 5.15 -2.41
C ARG A 45 -12.01 4.02 -3.25
N LEU A 46 -10.90 4.28 -3.95
CA LEU A 46 -10.18 3.24 -4.67
C LEU A 46 -9.66 2.17 -3.69
N CYS A 47 -9.10 2.55 -2.54
CA CYS A 47 -8.67 1.59 -1.53
C CYS A 47 -9.83 0.73 -1.00
N GLU A 48 -11.03 1.30 -0.84
CA GLU A 48 -12.24 0.57 -0.40
C GLU A 48 -12.65 -0.54 -1.40
N SER A 49 -12.31 -0.41 -2.69
CA SER A 49 -12.58 -1.43 -3.71
C SER A 49 -11.48 -2.48 -3.86
N LEU A 50 -10.39 -2.38 -3.10
CA LEU A 50 -9.27 -3.32 -3.18
C LEU A 50 -9.34 -4.33 -2.04
N ASP A 51 -8.92 -5.56 -2.33
CA ASP A 51 -8.79 -6.61 -1.32
C ASP A 51 -7.56 -6.44 -0.43
N PHE A 52 -6.49 -5.88 -1.00
CA PHE A 52 -5.16 -5.78 -0.39
C PHE A 52 -4.33 -4.72 -1.11
N VAL A 53 -3.42 -4.06 -0.38
CA VAL A 53 -2.49 -3.05 -0.93
C VAL A 53 -1.04 -3.43 -0.63
N ILE A 54 -0.14 -3.26 -1.60
CA ILE A 54 1.31 -3.32 -1.37
C ILE A 54 1.87 -1.93 -1.66
N THR A 55 2.59 -1.33 -0.71
CA THR A 55 3.09 0.05 -0.90
C THR A 55 4.31 0.39 -0.06
N GLY A 56 5.23 1.18 -0.62
CA GLY A 56 6.26 1.89 0.15
C GLY A 56 5.85 3.30 0.58
N ARG A 57 4.62 3.74 0.29
CA ARG A 57 4.14 5.11 0.53
C ARG A 57 3.20 5.13 1.74
N MET A 58 3.64 5.80 2.81
CA MET A 58 2.90 5.89 4.07
C MET A 58 1.46 6.41 3.90
N HIS A 59 1.25 7.46 3.09
CA HIS A 59 -0.09 8.01 2.87
C HIS A 59 -1.06 7.00 2.23
N LEU A 60 -0.57 6.16 1.32
CA LEU A 60 -1.40 5.13 0.71
C LEU A 60 -1.71 4.01 1.72
N ALA A 61 -0.76 3.64 2.58
CA ALA A 61 -1.00 2.69 3.66
C ALA A 61 -2.06 3.20 4.65
N ILE A 62 -1.99 4.48 5.04
CA ILE A 62 -3.00 5.11 5.91
C ILE A 62 -4.38 5.12 5.24
N ALA A 63 -4.46 5.50 3.96
CA ALA A 63 -5.70 5.48 3.20
C ALA A 63 -6.29 4.06 3.12
N ALA A 64 -5.47 3.05 2.84
CA ALA A 64 -5.90 1.65 2.78
C ALA A 64 -6.44 1.15 4.12
N LEU A 65 -5.65 1.28 5.19
CA LEU A 65 -6.04 0.82 6.53
C LEU A 65 -7.26 1.58 7.06
N GLY A 66 -7.31 2.90 6.83
CA GLY A 66 -8.47 3.74 7.17
C GLY A 66 -9.73 3.43 6.36
N SER A 67 -9.60 2.66 5.28
CA SER A 67 -10.70 2.17 4.42
C SER A 67 -11.10 0.73 4.73
N GLY A 68 -10.44 0.08 5.70
CA GLY A 68 -10.67 -1.34 5.99
C GLY A 68 -9.84 -2.32 5.16
N THR A 69 -8.93 -1.82 4.33
CA THR A 69 -8.13 -2.61 3.38
C THR A 69 -6.73 -2.87 3.96
N PRO A 70 -6.29 -4.14 4.09
CA PRO A 70 -4.97 -4.46 4.60
C PRO A 70 -3.87 -4.00 3.66
N ALA A 71 -2.70 -3.72 4.23
CA ALA A 71 -1.53 -3.31 3.46
C ALA A 71 -0.25 -4.02 3.90
N LEU A 72 0.52 -4.51 2.92
CA LEU A 72 1.95 -4.83 3.07
C LEU A 72 2.76 -3.57 2.79
N CYS A 73 3.50 -3.11 3.79
CA CYS A 73 4.25 -1.88 3.75
C CYS A 73 5.73 -2.15 3.53
N ILE A 74 6.31 -1.60 2.46
CA ILE A 74 7.76 -1.62 2.24
C ILE A 74 8.36 -0.47 3.04
N ALA A 75 8.90 -0.81 4.21
CA ALA A 75 9.40 0.12 5.19
C ALA A 75 10.83 0.57 4.88
N TYR A 76 10.96 1.83 4.50
CA TYR A 76 12.25 2.55 4.46
C TYR A 76 12.59 3.20 5.82
N GLN A 77 11.61 3.32 6.74
CA GLN A 77 11.74 3.90 8.08
C GLN A 77 10.85 3.13 9.08
N GLN A 78 11.14 3.21 10.39
CA GLN A 78 10.40 2.52 11.48
C GLN A 78 8.97 3.05 11.73
N LYS A 79 8.43 3.90 10.86
CA LYS A 79 7.11 4.54 11.05
C LYS A 79 5.93 3.62 10.72
N PHE A 80 6.16 2.54 9.98
CA PHE A 80 5.10 1.60 9.62
C PHE A 80 4.68 0.69 10.78
N GLU A 81 5.58 0.35 11.68
CA GLU A 81 5.29 -0.51 12.83
C GLU A 81 4.24 0.13 13.75
N GLY A 82 4.42 1.40 14.11
CA GLY A 82 3.43 2.14 14.92
C GLY A 82 2.06 2.24 14.23
N LEU A 83 2.03 2.43 12.90
CA LEU A 83 0.80 2.43 12.13
C LEU A 83 0.06 1.09 12.20
N LEU A 84 0.78 -0.03 12.02
CA LEU A 84 0.20 -1.38 12.07
C LEU A 84 -0.31 -1.74 13.48
N MET A 85 0.40 -1.32 14.53
CA MET A 85 -0.01 -1.54 15.92
C MET A 85 -1.38 -0.94 16.24
N HIS A 86 -1.72 0.23 15.69
CA HIS A 86 -3.05 0.84 15.90
C HIS A 86 -4.20 -0.05 15.43
N PHE A 87 -3.95 -0.90 14.44
CA PHE A 87 -4.93 -1.83 13.87
C PHE A 87 -4.73 -3.27 14.37
N ASN A 88 -3.84 -3.50 15.35
CA ASN A 88 -3.51 -4.84 15.85
C ASN A 88 -3.12 -5.79 14.71
N LEU A 89 -2.28 -5.31 13.80
CA LEU A 89 -1.78 -6.06 12.67
C LEU A 89 -0.38 -6.61 12.97
N PRO A 90 -0.02 -7.77 12.40
CA PRO A 90 1.32 -8.33 12.51
C PRO A 90 2.41 -7.37 12.02
N GLY A 91 3.53 -7.30 12.73
CA GLY A 91 4.69 -6.50 12.32
C GLY A 91 5.35 -7.00 11.03
N ASP A 92 5.13 -8.27 10.64
CA ASP A 92 5.64 -8.82 9.38
C ASP A 92 4.95 -8.24 8.12
N LEU A 93 3.90 -7.43 8.31
CA LEU A 93 3.33 -6.58 7.26
C LEU A 93 4.14 -5.30 7.03
N ALA A 94 5.16 -4.98 7.84
CA ALA A 94 6.17 -3.98 7.55
C ALA A 94 7.47 -4.70 7.13
N VAL A 95 7.70 -4.81 5.82
CA VAL A 95 8.90 -5.47 5.29
C VAL A 95 10.03 -4.46 5.09
N PRO A 96 11.27 -4.77 5.50
CA PRO A 96 12.40 -3.88 5.27
C PRO A 96 12.69 -3.75 3.77
N ALA A 97 13.06 -2.55 3.31
CA ALA A 97 13.38 -2.30 1.91
C ALA A 97 14.53 -3.18 1.37
N SER A 98 15.43 -3.66 2.23
CA SER A 98 16.49 -4.61 1.84
C SER A 98 15.95 -5.92 1.28
N LEU A 99 14.73 -6.32 1.64
CA LEU A 99 14.08 -7.53 1.12
C LEU A 99 13.75 -7.43 -0.37
N LEU A 100 13.73 -6.22 -0.95
CA LEU A 100 13.52 -6.03 -2.39
C LEU A 100 14.63 -6.65 -3.24
N ASN A 101 15.82 -6.85 -2.65
CA ASN A 101 16.94 -7.52 -3.31
C ASN A 101 16.85 -9.06 -3.25
N ASP A 102 15.83 -9.60 -2.58
CA ASP A 102 15.54 -11.03 -2.51
C ASP A 102 14.12 -11.31 -3.03
N PRO A 103 13.97 -11.55 -4.35
CA PRO A 103 12.67 -11.79 -4.97
C PRO A 103 11.92 -12.99 -4.40
N ALA A 104 12.63 -14.05 -3.98
CA ALA A 104 12.01 -15.25 -3.45
C ALA A 104 11.39 -14.99 -2.07
N SER A 105 12.15 -14.34 -1.18
CA SER A 105 11.62 -13.93 0.13
C SER A 105 10.50 -12.91 0.00
N MET A 106 10.62 -11.94 -0.92
CA MET A 106 9.54 -10.97 -1.16
C MET A 106 8.26 -11.64 -1.68
N ALA A 107 8.37 -12.59 -2.63
CA ALA A 107 7.23 -13.34 -3.13
C ALA A 107 6.55 -14.17 -2.02
N SER A 108 7.34 -14.85 -1.19
CA SER A 108 6.84 -15.59 -0.02
C SER A 108 6.10 -14.68 0.97
N ARG A 109 6.65 -13.48 1.24
CA ARG A 109 5.99 -12.49 2.11
C ARG A 109 4.69 -11.97 1.53
N ILE A 110 4.66 -11.63 0.23
CA ILE A 110 3.42 -11.20 -0.43
C ILE A 110 2.37 -12.32 -0.36
N ALA A 111 2.74 -13.56 -0.69
CA ALA A 111 1.81 -14.69 -0.68
C ALA A 111 1.22 -14.92 0.71
N LYS A 112 2.06 -14.94 1.76
CA LYS A 112 1.61 -15.06 3.16
C LYS A 112 0.68 -13.92 3.56
N ALA A 113 1.04 -12.69 3.20
CA ALA A 113 0.26 -11.50 3.56
C ALA A 113 -1.12 -11.52 2.89
N VAL A 114 -1.19 -11.84 1.59
CA VAL A 114 -2.44 -11.95 0.82
C VAL A 114 -3.30 -13.10 1.31
N ALA A 115 -2.72 -14.24 1.66
CA ALA A 115 -3.47 -15.37 2.24
C ALA A 115 -4.11 -15.02 3.59
N GLY A 116 -3.51 -14.10 4.35
CA GLY A 116 -4.02 -13.63 5.65
C GLY A 116 -5.03 -12.47 5.56
N LYS A 117 -5.42 -12.01 4.37
CA LYS A 117 -6.16 -10.74 4.18
C LYS A 117 -7.45 -10.65 4.98
N ASP A 118 -8.23 -11.73 5.07
CA ASP A 118 -9.53 -11.69 5.76
C ASP A 118 -9.36 -11.49 7.28
N ALA A 119 -8.36 -12.14 7.87
CA ALA A 119 -8.05 -11.95 9.29
C ALA A 119 -7.57 -10.53 9.58
N GLN A 120 -6.75 -9.98 8.69
CA GLN A 120 -6.26 -8.61 8.78
C GLN A 120 -7.42 -7.60 8.63
N GLN A 121 -8.33 -7.81 7.67
CA GLN A 121 -9.54 -6.99 7.47
C GLN A 121 -10.41 -6.99 8.73
N ARG A 122 -10.66 -8.15 9.34
CA ARG A 122 -11.39 -8.25 10.61
C ARG A 122 -10.72 -7.43 11.71
N SER A 123 -9.41 -7.54 11.85
CA SER A 123 -8.65 -6.77 12.84
C SER A 123 -8.79 -5.26 12.60
N ILE A 124 -8.62 -4.81 11.36
CA ILE A 124 -8.75 -3.39 10.97
C ILE A 124 -10.14 -2.86 11.30
N ARG A 125 -11.20 -3.57 10.89
CA ARG A 125 -12.59 -3.18 11.15
C ARG A 125 -12.89 -3.10 12.64
N SER A 126 -12.35 -4.02 13.44
CA SER A 126 -12.53 -4.02 14.90
C SER A 126 -11.90 -2.77 15.57
N ARG A 127 -10.85 -2.21 14.96
CA ARG A 127 -10.11 -1.05 15.49
C ARG A 127 -10.51 0.28 14.86
N ALA A 128 -11.22 0.28 13.74
CA ALA A 128 -11.53 1.48 12.95
C ALA A 128 -12.15 2.62 13.79
N LYS A 129 -13.14 2.33 14.66
CA LYS A 129 -13.76 3.33 15.54
C LYS A 129 -12.77 3.96 16.52
N ARG A 130 -11.84 3.17 17.07
CA ARG A 130 -10.81 3.65 18.01
C ARG A 130 -9.81 4.56 17.30
N VAL A 131 -9.35 4.15 16.12
CA VAL A 131 -8.40 4.93 15.33
C VAL A 131 -9.00 6.26 14.88
N ALA A 132 -10.27 6.26 14.45
CA ALA A 132 -10.99 7.50 14.10
C ALA A 132 -11.07 8.48 15.27
N LYS A 133 -11.42 7.99 16.47
CA LYS A 133 -11.44 8.83 17.69
C LYS A 133 -10.06 9.38 18.05
N PHE A 134 -9.01 8.57 17.92
CA PHE A 134 -7.64 9.01 18.19
C PHE A 134 -7.19 10.08 17.19
N SER A 135 -7.46 9.88 15.90
CA SER A 135 -7.15 10.84 14.84
C SER A 135 -7.86 12.18 15.03
N ALA A 136 -9.13 12.18 15.48
CA ALA A 136 -9.89 13.42 15.67
C ALA A 136 -9.28 14.32 16.75
N LYS A 137 -8.70 13.74 17.80
CA LYS A 137 -8.03 14.49 18.88
C LYS A 137 -6.81 15.27 18.40
N ASN A 138 -6.19 14.87 17.29
CA ASN A 138 -5.02 15.55 16.73
C ASN A 138 -5.38 16.87 16.04
N PHE A 139 -6.66 17.15 15.80
CA PHE A 139 -7.15 18.38 15.15
C PHE A 139 -7.92 19.29 16.10
N SER A 140 -8.08 18.89 17.36
CA SER A 140 -8.79 19.66 18.40
C SER A 140 -7.83 20.32 19.38
N GLY A 141 -6.59 20.56 18.96
CA GLY A 141 -5.55 21.28 19.72
C GLY A 141 -5.36 22.69 19.19
#